data_AF-A0A561WXH9-F1
#
_entry.id   AF-A0A561WXH9-F1
#
_cell.length_a   1.000
_cell.length_b   1.000
_cell.length_c   1.000
_cell.angle_alpha   90.00
_cell.angle_beta   90.00
_cell.angle_gamma   90.00
#
_symmetry.space_group_name_H-M   'P 1'
#
loop_
_entity.id
_entity.type
_entity.pdbx_description
1 polymer ?
#
loop_
_entity_poly.entity_id
_entity_poly.type
_entity_poly.pdbx_seq_one_letter_code
_entity_poly.pdbx_strand_id
1 'polypeptide(L)'
;MAGPSAKYVERAGQLTRAIDIGARVLADRPQDRNIVDFGEELKELMKRPPQTVAGLRYLESAFLTYWNEATGRHVDQFWELVAAESLPFTRRNVLADVLARGRINNAAEHEAVVDSLVGAEQEGTIAAEQAVRLSDMVGRYERRGSRG
;
A
#
# COMPACT_ATOMS: atom_id res chain seq x y z
N MET A 1 6.23 -17.05 30.44
CA MET A 1 5.66 -17.09 29.07
C MET A 1 6.81 -17.38 28.11
N ALA A 2 6.64 -18.26 27.13
CA ALA A 2 7.66 -18.44 26.09
C ALA A 2 7.79 -17.13 25.29
N GLY A 3 9.02 -16.74 24.97
CA GLY A 3 9.29 -15.56 24.15
C GLY A 3 8.74 -15.69 22.73
N PRO A 4 8.77 -14.61 21.93
CA PRO A 4 8.34 -14.65 20.53
C PRO A 4 9.18 -15.64 19.72
N SER A 5 8.59 -16.24 18.68
CA SER A 5 9.31 -17.13 17.78
C SER A 5 10.35 -16.36 16.95
N ALA A 6 11.39 -17.05 16.46
CA ALA A 6 12.39 -16.43 15.59
C ALA A 6 11.76 -15.77 14.35
N LYS A 7 10.76 -16.44 13.76
CA LYS A 7 9.97 -15.92 12.64
C LYS A 7 9.21 -14.63 12.99
N TYR A 8 8.71 -14.52 14.22
CA TYR A 8 8.09 -13.28 14.68
C TYR A 8 9.12 -12.15 14.77
N VAL A 9 10.26 -12.41 15.41
CA VAL A 9 11.33 -11.41 15.61
C VAL A 9 11.84 -10.88 14.28
N GLU A 10 12.09 -11.76 13.31
CA GLU A 10 12.54 -11.39 11.97
C GLU A 10 11.54 -10.48 11.26
N ARG A 11 10.25 -10.88 11.22
CA ARG A 11 9.19 -10.09 10.58
C ARG A 11 8.92 -8.78 11.28
N ALA A 12 8.95 -8.74 12.61
CA ALA A 12 8.77 -7.52 13.37
C ALA A 12 9.91 -6.52 13.08
N GLY A 13 11.14 -7.03 12.89
CA GLY A 13 12.28 -6.22 12.45
C GLY A 13 12.13 -5.70 11.01
N GLN A 14 11.53 -6.48 10.10
CA GLN A 14 11.20 -6.02 8.75
C GLN A 14 10.14 -4.91 8.77
N LEU A 15 9.04 -5.10 9.53
CA LEU A 15 7.99 -4.08 9.67
C LEU A 15 8.52 -2.81 10.33
N THR A 16 9.36 -2.92 11.37
CA THR A 16 10.00 -1.77 12.03
C THR A 16 10.78 -0.92 11.04
N ARG A 17 11.59 -1.54 10.18
CA ARG A 17 12.33 -0.84 9.11
C ARG A 17 11.39 -0.16 8.11
N ALA A 18 10.32 -0.83 7.70
CA ALA A 18 9.33 -0.20 6.83
C ALA A 18 8.68 1.04 7.49
N ILE A 19 8.39 0.99 8.79
CA ILE A 19 7.89 2.14 9.54
C ILE A 19 8.91 3.28 9.57
N ASP A 20 10.19 2.98 9.80
CA ASP A 20 11.27 3.99 9.78
C ASP A 20 11.41 4.66 8.41
N ILE A 21 11.31 3.88 7.32
CA ILE A 21 11.27 4.42 5.95
C ILE A 21 10.08 5.38 5.80
N GLY A 22 8.89 4.97 6.24
CA GLY A 22 7.68 5.80 6.20
C GLY A 22 7.84 7.11 6.95
N ALA A 23 8.38 7.07 8.18
CA ALA A 23 8.65 8.25 8.98
C ALA A 23 9.64 9.21 8.29
N ARG A 24 10.71 8.67 7.70
CA ARG A 24 11.69 9.47 6.93
C ARG A 24 11.07 10.14 5.71
N VAL A 25 10.25 9.41 4.95
CA VAL A 25 9.57 9.92 3.75
C VAL A 25 8.57 11.04 4.09
N LEU A 26 7.92 10.95 5.25
CA LEU A 26 6.91 11.91 5.70
C LEU A 26 7.47 13.04 6.58
N ALA A 27 8.80 13.11 6.79
CA ALA A 27 9.41 14.07 7.71
C ALA A 27 9.04 15.54 7.42
N ASP A 28 8.95 15.90 6.14
CA ASP A 28 8.60 17.26 5.69
C ASP A 28 7.10 17.43 5.38
N ARG A 29 6.26 16.49 5.83
CA ARG A 29 4.83 16.42 5.53
C ARG A 29 4.00 16.47 6.82
N PRO A 30 3.88 17.65 7.47
CA PRO A 30 3.20 17.77 8.76
C PRO A 30 1.72 17.35 8.69
N GLN A 31 1.07 17.48 7.54
CA GLN A 31 -0.29 17.01 7.31
C GLN A 31 -0.44 15.48 7.43
N ASP A 32 0.64 14.72 7.22
CA ASP A 32 0.66 13.26 7.27
C ASP A 32 1.22 12.74 8.62
N ARG A 33 1.38 13.62 9.62
CA ARG A 33 1.95 13.28 10.93
C ARG A 33 1.22 12.12 11.62
N ASN A 34 -0.11 12.04 11.46
CA ASN A 34 -0.91 10.95 12.03
C ASN A 34 -0.44 9.57 11.54
N ILE A 35 0.09 9.46 10.31
CA ILE A 35 0.62 8.20 9.77
C ILE A 35 1.95 7.83 10.45
N VAL A 36 2.79 8.82 10.74
CA VAL A 36 4.05 8.64 11.46
C VAL A 36 3.77 8.19 12.90
N ASP A 37 2.89 8.91 13.60
CA ASP A 37 2.51 8.59 14.98
C ASP A 37 1.88 7.19 15.07
N PHE A 38 1.00 6.84 14.11
CA PHE A 38 0.44 5.49 14.00
C PHE A 38 1.52 4.41 13.82
N GLY A 39 2.54 4.67 13.00
CA GLY A 39 3.68 3.77 12.85
C GLY A 39 4.41 3.50 14.18
N GLU A 40 4.66 4.55 14.97
CA GLU A 40 5.27 4.41 16.30
C GLU A 40 4.38 3.62 17.26
N GLU A 41 3.07 3.83 17.23
CA GLU A 41 2.12 3.03 18.02
C GLU A 41 2.19 1.54 17.66
N LEU A 42 2.31 1.20 16.38
CA LEU A 42 2.47 -0.18 15.93
C LEU A 42 3.77 -0.81 16.46
N LYS A 43 4.88 -0.05 16.52
CA LYS A 43 6.13 -0.51 17.14
C LYS A 43 5.96 -0.87 18.60
N GLU A 44 5.18 -0.09 19.35
CA GLU A 44 4.86 -0.40 20.74
C GLU A 44 3.92 -1.61 20.86
N LEU A 45 2.93 -1.75 19.97
CA LEU A 45 2.03 -2.90 19.96
C LEU A 45 2.76 -4.21 19.66
N MET A 46 3.78 -4.21 18.79
CA MET A 46 4.63 -5.38 18.52
C MET A 46 5.39 -5.87 19.77
N LYS A 47 5.59 -5.03 20.79
CA LYS A 47 6.27 -5.43 22.03
C LYS A 47 5.33 -6.11 23.02
N ARG A 48 4.01 -6.01 22.81
CA ARG A 48 3.00 -6.50 23.76
C ARG A 48 2.62 -7.97 23.49
N PRO A 49 2.48 -8.81 24.53
CA PRO A 49 1.97 -10.16 24.35
C PRO A 49 0.45 -10.16 24.05
N PRO A 50 -0.06 -11.14 23.28
CA PRO A 50 0.68 -12.25 22.69
C PRO A 50 1.34 -11.87 21.35
N GLN A 51 2.63 -12.16 21.22
CA GLN A 51 3.43 -11.89 20.02
C GLN A 51 3.32 -13.04 19.01
N THR A 52 2.19 -13.06 18.30
CA THR A 52 1.89 -14.10 17.30
C THR A 52 2.14 -13.61 15.88
N VAL A 53 2.52 -14.52 14.98
CA VAL A 53 2.70 -14.20 13.55
C VAL A 53 1.39 -13.72 12.92
N ALA A 54 0.25 -14.25 13.35
CA ALA A 54 -1.06 -13.81 12.87
C ALA A 54 -1.37 -12.36 13.28
N GLY A 55 -1.12 -12.00 14.54
CA GLY A 55 -1.27 -10.63 15.02
C GLY A 55 -0.32 -9.67 14.30
N LEU A 56 0.92 -10.08 14.06
CA LEU A 56 1.87 -9.27 13.29
C LEU A 56 1.41 -9.01 11.85
N ARG A 57 0.86 -10.01 11.15
CA ARG A 57 0.29 -9.82 9.81
C ARG A 57 -0.84 -8.78 9.78
N TYR A 58 -1.61 -8.69 10.86
CA TYR A 58 -2.63 -7.65 10.99
C TYR A 58 -2.01 -6.26 11.11
N LEU A 59 -0.97 -6.10 11.94
CA LEU A 59 -0.24 -4.83 12.07
C LEU A 59 0.47 -4.43 10.76
N GLU A 60 1.10 -5.39 10.07
CA GLU A 60 1.69 -5.19 8.74
C GLU A 60 0.63 -4.67 7.75
N SER A 61 -0.54 -5.31 7.72
CA SER A 61 -1.64 -4.90 6.84
C SER A 61 -2.13 -3.48 7.18
N ALA A 62 -2.30 -3.19 8.47
CA ALA A 62 -2.77 -1.89 8.94
C ALA A 62 -1.80 -0.75 8.56
N PHE A 63 -0.49 -0.96 8.73
CA PHE A 63 0.53 0.00 8.31
C PHE A 63 0.53 0.19 6.78
N LEU A 64 0.54 -0.91 6.03
CA LEU A 64 0.68 -0.87 4.57
C LEU A 64 -0.59 -0.40 3.86
N THR A 65 -1.75 -0.34 4.51
CA THR A 65 -2.99 0.17 3.92
C THR A 65 -2.80 1.58 3.36
N TYR A 66 -2.25 2.51 4.14
CA TYR A 66 -1.99 3.87 3.67
C TYR A 66 -1.11 3.87 2.41
N TRP A 67 0.02 3.16 2.44
CA TRP A 67 0.98 3.12 1.33
C TRP A 67 0.45 2.42 0.08
N ASN A 68 -0.55 1.54 0.22
CA ASN A 68 -1.20 0.88 -0.91
C ASN A 68 -2.35 1.70 -1.50
N GLU A 69 -3.03 2.51 -0.69
CA GLU A 69 -4.22 3.26 -1.10
C GLU A 69 -3.91 4.71 -1.48
N ALA A 70 -2.86 5.31 -0.91
CA ALA A 70 -2.44 6.65 -1.23
C ALA A 70 -1.68 6.73 -2.56
N THR A 71 -1.67 7.92 -3.16
CA THR A 71 -0.99 8.25 -4.40
C THR A 71 0.03 9.38 -4.19
N GLY A 72 0.93 9.55 -5.16
CA GLY A 72 1.88 10.66 -5.23
C GLY A 72 3.32 10.32 -4.83
N ARG A 73 4.23 11.26 -5.10
CA ARG A 73 5.69 11.07 -5.06
C ARG A 73 6.23 10.48 -3.75
N HIS A 74 5.62 10.80 -2.62
CA HIS A 74 6.03 10.27 -1.30
C HIS A 74 5.72 8.77 -1.18
N VAL A 75 4.59 8.30 -1.71
CA VAL A 75 4.25 6.88 -1.77
C VAL A 75 5.21 6.13 -2.70
N ASP A 76 5.54 6.71 -3.85
CA ASP A 76 6.51 6.11 -4.78
C ASP A 76 7.88 5.99 -4.12
N GLN A 77 8.35 7.06 -3.47
CA GLN A 77 9.61 7.07 -2.73
C GLN A 77 9.62 6.03 -1.60
N PHE A 78 8.52 5.84 -0.88
CA PHE A 78 8.41 4.79 0.13
C PHE A 78 8.64 3.40 -0.48
N TRP A 79 7.96 3.07 -1.58
CA TRP A 79 8.08 1.76 -2.21
C TRP A 79 9.46 1.55 -2.85
N GLU A 80 10.07 2.59 -3.43
CA GLU A 80 11.45 2.56 -3.91
C GLU A 80 12.42 2.21 -2.78
N LEU A 81 12.29 2.85 -1.60
CA LEU A 81 13.16 2.60 -0.45
C LEU A 81 12.93 1.20 0.15
N VAL A 82 11.67 0.74 0.24
CA VAL A 82 11.34 -0.62 0.67
C VAL A 82 11.99 -1.66 -0.24
N ALA A 83 11.96 -1.46 -1.56
CA ALA A 83 12.60 -2.32 -2.53
C ALA A 83 14.14 -2.26 -2.42
N ALA A 84 14.71 -1.05 -2.30
CA ALA A 84 16.14 -0.84 -2.15
C ALA A 84 16.71 -1.52 -0.88
N GLU A 85 15.94 -1.55 0.20
CA GLU A 85 16.31 -2.23 1.45
C GLU A 85 15.97 -3.74 1.43
N SER A 86 15.51 -4.28 0.30
CA SER A 86 15.15 -5.70 0.11
C SER A 86 14.14 -6.20 1.16
N LEU A 87 13.19 -5.35 1.56
CA LEU A 87 12.13 -5.73 2.48
C LEU A 87 11.07 -6.56 1.74
N PRO A 88 10.44 -7.56 2.39
CA PRO A 88 9.52 -8.49 1.72
C PRO A 88 8.10 -7.91 1.55
N PHE A 89 7.97 -6.60 1.40
CA PHE A 89 6.70 -5.91 1.19
C PHE A 89 6.64 -5.41 -0.25
N THR A 90 5.52 -5.65 -0.91
CA THR A 90 5.31 -5.21 -2.28
C THR A 90 4.08 -4.31 -2.34
N ARG A 91 4.16 -3.27 -3.18
CA ARG A 91 3.00 -2.44 -3.50
C ARG A 91 1.95 -3.32 -4.16
N ARG A 92 0.70 -3.21 -3.72
CA ARG A 92 -0.42 -3.86 -4.40
C ARG A 92 -0.56 -3.29 -5.81
N ASN A 93 -0.72 -4.17 -6.79
CA ASN A 93 -0.99 -3.76 -8.16
C ASN A 93 -2.49 -3.46 -8.29
N VAL A 94 -2.84 -2.18 -8.12
CA VAL A 94 -4.22 -1.69 -8.19
C VAL A 94 -4.87 -2.05 -9.52
N LEU A 95 -4.14 -1.98 -10.64
CA LEU A 95 -4.65 -2.35 -11.96
C LEU A 95 -5.07 -3.82 -12.00
N ALA A 96 -4.23 -4.72 -11.48
CA ALA A 96 -4.53 -6.15 -11.40
C ALA A 96 -5.74 -6.43 -10.48
N ASP A 97 -5.80 -5.78 -9.32
CA ASP A 97 -6.91 -5.94 -8.37
C ASP A 97 -8.24 -5.44 -8.96
N VAL A 98 -8.23 -4.31 -9.68
CA VAL A 98 -9.41 -3.78 -10.37
C VAL A 98 -9.81 -4.68 -11.54
N LEU A 99 -8.86 -5.15 -12.34
CA LEU A 99 -9.11 -6.10 -13.44
C LEU A 99 -9.74 -7.41 -12.97
N ALA A 100 -9.22 -7.97 -11.87
CA ALA A 100 -9.71 -9.21 -11.28
C ALA A 100 -11.14 -9.04 -10.73
N ARG A 101 -11.43 -7.91 -10.10
CA ARG A 101 -12.76 -7.60 -9.54
C ARG A 101 -13.78 -7.11 -10.58
N GLY A 102 -13.31 -6.53 -11.68
CA GLY A 102 -14.14 -5.97 -12.75
C GLY A 102 -14.81 -4.63 -12.44
N ARG A 103 -14.41 -3.93 -11.37
CA ARG A 103 -14.97 -2.62 -10.96
C ARG A 103 -14.00 -1.79 -10.11
N ILE A 104 -14.15 -0.47 -10.19
CA ILE A 104 -13.52 0.53 -9.32
C ILE A 104 -14.48 0.87 -8.16
N ASN A 105 -14.00 0.87 -6.92
CA ASN A 105 -14.85 1.00 -5.73
C ASN A 105 -14.82 2.41 -5.11
N ASN A 106 -13.69 3.12 -5.21
CA ASN A 106 -13.48 4.41 -4.55
C ASN A 106 -12.63 5.35 -5.42
N ALA A 107 -12.53 6.62 -4.99
CA ALA A 107 -11.84 7.66 -5.75
C ALA A 107 -10.32 7.41 -5.86
N ALA A 108 -9.70 6.85 -4.82
CA ALA A 108 -8.28 6.51 -4.83
C ALA A 108 -7.94 5.43 -5.87
N GLU A 109 -8.77 4.37 -5.98
CA GLU A 109 -8.65 3.37 -7.03
C GLU A 109 -8.86 3.97 -8.42
N HIS A 110 -9.80 4.92 -8.57
CA HIS A 110 -10.03 5.61 -9.84
C HIS A 110 -8.80 6.43 -10.27
N GLU A 111 -8.28 7.27 -9.38
CA GLU A 111 -7.09 8.08 -9.60
C GLU A 111 -5.88 7.21 -9.96
N ALA A 112 -5.61 6.17 -9.16
CA ALA A 112 -4.50 5.26 -9.40
C ALA A 112 -4.61 4.53 -10.75
N VAL A 113 -5.82 4.14 -11.17
CA VAL A 113 -6.04 3.53 -12.49
C VAL A 113 -5.79 4.55 -13.59
N VAL A 114 -6.36 5.76 -13.50
CA VAL A 114 -6.19 6.81 -14.51
C VAL A 114 -4.71 7.18 -14.70
N ASP A 115 -3.99 7.38 -13.60
CA ASP A 115 -2.57 7.79 -13.62
C ASP A 115 -1.67 6.70 -14.20
N SER A 116 -1.99 5.42 -13.93
CA SER A 116 -1.11 4.30 -14.30
C SER A 116 -1.49 3.65 -15.63
N LEU A 117 -2.71 3.85 -16.14
CA LEU A 117 -3.25 3.08 -17.27
C LEU A 117 -2.37 3.18 -18.52
N VAL A 118 -2.06 4.41 -18.94
CA VAL A 118 -1.33 4.67 -20.18
C VAL A 118 0.11 4.16 -20.08
N GLY A 119 0.77 4.41 -18.95
CA GLY A 119 2.14 3.94 -18.70
C GLY A 119 2.21 2.41 -18.67
N ALA A 120 1.29 1.76 -17.96
CA ALA A 120 1.26 0.30 -17.84
C ALA A 120 1.01 -0.40 -19.19
N GLU A 121 0.22 0.20 -20.08
CA GLU A 121 0.03 -0.32 -21.45
C GLU A 121 1.30 -0.14 -22.29
N GLN A 122 1.92 1.04 -22.25
CA GLN A 122 3.13 1.34 -23.03
C GLN A 122 4.34 0.49 -22.59
N GLU A 123 4.45 0.19 -21.30
CA GLU A 123 5.50 -0.66 -20.73
C GLU A 123 5.22 -2.16 -20.91
N GLY A 124 4.02 -2.53 -21.41
CA GLY A 124 3.62 -3.93 -21.58
C GLY A 124 3.30 -4.65 -20.27
N THR A 125 3.14 -3.92 -19.16
CA THR A 125 2.74 -4.44 -17.86
C THR A 125 1.29 -4.91 -17.85
N ILE A 126 0.45 -4.36 -18.74
CA ILE A 126 -0.90 -4.84 -19.06
C ILE A 126 -1.05 -4.98 -20.58
N ALA A 127 -1.88 -5.93 -21.02
CA ALA A 127 -2.22 -6.09 -22.43
C ALA A 127 -3.23 -5.01 -22.89
N ALA A 128 -3.26 -4.70 -24.20
CA ALA A 128 -4.21 -3.74 -24.78
C ALA A 128 -5.67 -4.07 -24.43
N GLU A 129 -6.05 -5.35 -24.43
CA GLU A 129 -7.39 -5.79 -24.01
C GLU A 129 -7.70 -5.48 -22.54
N GLN A 130 -6.70 -5.58 -21.66
CA GLN A 130 -6.83 -5.20 -20.26
C GLN A 130 -6.94 -3.68 -20.09
N ALA A 131 -6.17 -2.92 -20.88
CA ALA A 131 -6.25 -1.45 -20.90
C ALA A 131 -7.64 -0.96 -21.31
N VAL A 132 -8.22 -1.55 -22.37
CA VAL A 132 -9.61 -1.27 -22.79
C VAL A 132 -10.61 -1.55 -21.67
N ARG A 133 -10.48 -2.72 -21.00
CA ARG A 133 -11.37 -3.07 -19.88
C ARG A 133 -11.26 -2.10 -18.71
N LEU A 134 -10.05 -1.63 -18.37
CA LEU A 134 -9.82 -0.64 -17.33
C LEU A 134 -10.41 0.72 -17.71
N SER A 135 -10.21 1.17 -18.94
CA SER A 135 -10.81 2.40 -19.48
C SER A 135 -12.35 2.38 -19.40
N ASP A 136 -12.97 1.25 -19.75
CA ASP A 136 -14.41 1.05 -19.60
C ASP A 136 -14.89 1.11 -18.14
N MET A 137 -14.06 0.65 -17.19
CA MET A 137 -14.38 0.73 -15.75
C MET A 137 -14.26 2.17 -15.24
N VAL A 138 -13.23 2.91 -15.67
CA VAL A 138 -13.06 4.34 -15.38
C VAL A 138 -14.28 5.13 -15.82
N GLY A 139 -14.69 4.99 -17.09
CA GLY A 139 -15.86 5.69 -17.61
C GLY A 139 -17.17 5.29 -16.90
N ARG A 140 -17.31 4.04 -16.45
CA ARG A 140 -18.46 3.60 -15.65
C ARG A 140 -18.48 4.26 -14.27
N TYR A 141 -17.32 4.39 -13.62
CA TYR A 141 -17.19 5.03 -12.32
C TYR A 141 -17.55 6.53 -12.38
N GLU A 142 -17.02 7.25 -13.37
CA GLU A 142 -17.28 8.68 -13.58
C GLU A 142 -18.75 8.99 -13.86
N ARG A 143 -19.39 8.18 -14.71
CA ARG A 143 -20.84 8.32 -15.00
C ARG A 143 -21.70 8.12 -13.76
N ARG A 144 -21.27 7.27 -12.82
CA ARG A 144 -21.98 7.05 -11.54
C ARG A 144 -21.80 8.25 -10.60
N GLY A 145 -20.64 8.92 -10.62
CA GLY A 145 -20.39 10.15 -9.86
C GLY A 145 -21.16 11.37 -10.40
N SER A 146 -21.38 11.47 -11.71
CA SER A 146 -22.09 12.60 -12.34
C SER A 146 -23.61 12.66 -12.15
N ARG A 147 -24.21 11.70 -11.43
CA ARG A 147 -25.66 11.60 -11.19
C ARG A 147 -26.10 12.03 -9.78
N GLY A 148 -25.23 12.71 -9.03
CA GLY A 148 -25.50 13.30 -7.72
C GLY A 148 -25.68 14.80 -7.80
#